data_AF-A0A9X0BUR1-F1
#
_entry.id   AF-A0A9X0BUR1-F1
#
_cell.length_a   1.000
_cell.length_b   1.000
_cell.length_c   1.000
_cell.angle_alpha   90.00
_cell.angle_beta   90.00
_cell.angle_gamma   90.00
#
_symmetry.space_group_name_H-M   'P 1'
#
loop_
_entity.id
_entity.type
_entity.pdbx_description
1 polymer ?
#
loop_
_entity_poly.entity_id
_entity_poly.type
_entity_poly.pdbx_seq_one_letter_code
_entity_poly.pdbx_strand_id
1 'polypeptide(L)'
;MPSSSVSDEYELDAEPLIGWSKSDRPTDELHDRFSPLQGVKRPLAKLLSGAVYLTLVVLTFPFRWRLRPRSRIFCLLHILLGALLALICLTGLFWPSYTRLPPHYETLRTQVQSSSAHGRGNVHNQKVYIAAVLYDPQGQLASGRWGDALLQLIEMLGEQNVYLSIYENNSGETGENALRHLADNVTCNNTIISEPGLSLRDIPHVTIPTGEKRVRRIDYLAEVRNRALQPLDTAQVTYDKLLYLNDVIFDPVEVLQLLFCTNADSNGVAQYRAVCAVDFSNPFKFYDSYATRDYEGYGVGMPFFPWFTSAGAGESRRDVLAEKDAVRVRSCWGGMVAFDAAYFQGPAAIRFRADSEMFWDASECCIVHADVQSAKPVTDQLQRSGSYMNPFVRVAYSARSHSWLWTTRRFEKLYPLAHDLLNRLAGFPHFNPRRTEVFGEKITDSMWIAGDMGDAVPGRVQTVERMAGNDGFCGRRGLEVLVENRRPDQDGFDSIPIPDGLD
;
A
#
# COMPACT_ATOMS: atom_id res chain seq x y z
N MET A 1 -50.02 -15.21 -22.55
CA MET A 1 -49.00 -14.33 -23.16
C MET A 1 -49.71 -13.27 -23.99
N PRO A 2 -49.17 -12.05 -24.13
CA PRO A 2 -47.82 -11.57 -23.75
C PRO A 2 -47.83 -10.89 -22.36
N SER A 3 -46.88 -11.08 -21.45
CA SER A 3 -45.43 -10.82 -21.44
C SER A 3 -45.07 -9.36 -21.08
N SER A 4 -44.59 -9.17 -19.85
CA SER A 4 -43.42 -8.32 -19.52
C SER A 4 -43.09 -8.51 -18.04
N SER A 5 -42.26 -9.53 -17.78
CA SER A 5 -41.38 -9.54 -16.62
C SER A 5 -40.30 -8.49 -16.87
N VAL A 6 -40.37 -7.36 -16.19
CA VAL A 6 -39.26 -6.42 -16.12
C VAL A 6 -38.34 -6.93 -15.02
N SER A 7 -37.18 -7.42 -15.45
CA SER A 7 -36.02 -7.72 -14.62
C SER A 7 -35.45 -6.40 -14.09
N ASP A 8 -35.54 -6.19 -12.78
CA ASP A 8 -34.83 -5.13 -12.08
C ASP A 8 -33.36 -5.56 -11.89
N GLU A 9 -32.59 -5.49 -12.97
CA GLU A 9 -31.12 -5.46 -12.94
C GLU A 9 -30.70 -4.04 -12.56
N TYR A 10 -30.03 -3.88 -11.42
CA TYR A 10 -29.42 -2.61 -11.03
C TYR A 10 -27.93 -2.82 -10.80
N GLU A 11 -27.15 -2.20 -11.68
CA GLU A 11 -25.68 -2.15 -11.73
C GLU A 11 -25.09 -1.57 -10.43
N LEU A 12 -24.24 -2.37 -9.79
CA LEU A 12 -23.31 -1.91 -8.75
C LEU A 12 -22.01 -1.48 -9.44
N ASP A 13 -21.93 -0.21 -9.84
CA ASP A 13 -20.65 0.41 -10.15
C ASP A 13 -19.85 0.47 -8.85
N ALA A 14 -19.01 -0.50 -8.53
CA ALA A 14 -18.00 -0.32 -7.49
C ALA A 14 -17.00 0.78 -7.94
N GLU A 15 -16.29 1.39 -7.01
CA GLU A 15 -15.06 2.11 -7.34
C GLU A 15 -13.99 1.08 -6.96
N PRO A 16 -12.79 1.12 -7.56
CA PRO A 16 -11.74 0.21 -7.17
C PRO A 16 -11.64 0.27 -5.66
N LEU A 17 -11.76 -0.91 -5.03
CA LEU A 17 -11.83 -1.04 -3.57
C LEU A 17 -10.62 -0.39 -2.88
N ILE A 18 -9.62 0.05 -3.66
CA ILE A 18 -8.43 0.75 -3.24
C ILE A 18 -8.00 1.76 -4.35
N GLY A 19 -8.52 3.00 -4.35
CA GLY A 19 -7.67 4.16 -4.66
C GLY A 19 -7.74 4.90 -6.00
N TRP A 20 -8.86 4.89 -6.73
CA TRP A 20 -9.05 5.84 -7.84
C TRP A 20 -9.98 6.99 -7.43
N SER A 21 -9.43 8.18 -7.20
CA SER A 21 -10.22 9.40 -7.16
C SER A 21 -10.57 9.83 -8.59
N LYS A 22 -11.85 10.11 -8.86
CA LYS A 22 -12.44 10.62 -10.12
C LYS A 22 -11.75 11.82 -10.79
N SER A 23 -10.72 12.44 -10.19
CA SER A 23 -10.04 13.60 -10.81
C SER A 23 -9.11 13.25 -11.98
N ASP A 24 -8.72 11.99 -12.13
CA ASP A 24 -7.84 11.56 -13.23
C ASP A 24 -8.68 11.04 -14.41
N ARG A 25 -9.15 11.98 -15.24
CA ARG A 25 -9.70 11.65 -16.57
C ARG A 25 -8.65 10.87 -17.38
N PRO A 26 -9.03 9.79 -18.08
CA PRO A 26 -8.11 9.04 -18.92
C PRO A 26 -7.69 9.94 -20.09
N THR A 27 -6.41 10.24 -20.18
CA THR A 27 -5.83 10.72 -21.45
C THR A 27 -5.63 9.51 -22.33
N ASP A 28 -6.32 9.50 -23.48
CA ASP A 28 -6.23 8.49 -24.53
C ASP A 28 -4.81 7.91 -24.69
N GLU A 29 -4.72 6.59 -24.59
CA GLU A 29 -3.54 5.83 -24.97
C GLU A 29 -3.33 5.94 -26.49
N LEU A 30 -2.63 6.99 -26.90
CA LEU A 30 -1.98 6.99 -28.21
C LEU A 30 -0.78 6.04 -28.15
N HIS A 31 -0.83 5.01 -28.98
CA HIS A 31 0.31 4.19 -29.37
C HIS A 31 1.53 5.06 -29.71
N ASP A 32 2.44 5.23 -28.76
CA ASP A 32 3.73 5.87 -29.00
C ASP A 32 4.84 4.85 -28.76
N ARG A 33 5.36 4.30 -29.87
CA ARG A 33 6.61 3.54 -29.88
C ARG A 33 7.77 4.49 -29.58
N PHE A 34 8.04 4.75 -28.31
CA PHE A 34 9.28 5.40 -27.91
C PHE A 34 10.33 4.36 -27.50
N SER A 35 11.31 4.16 -28.38
CA SER A 35 12.55 3.44 -28.06
C SER A 35 13.36 4.25 -27.03
N PRO A 36 13.61 3.75 -25.82
CA PRO A 36 14.32 4.50 -24.81
C PRO A 36 15.81 4.18 -24.96
N LEU A 37 16.55 4.90 -25.81
CA LEU A 37 18.03 4.97 -25.79
C LEU A 37 18.53 5.80 -26.99
N GLN A 38 18.25 7.10 -27.03
CA GLN A 38 19.05 8.05 -27.84
C GLN A 38 18.86 9.54 -27.48
N GLY A 39 17.85 9.92 -26.69
CA GLY A 39 17.52 11.33 -26.43
C GLY A 39 18.17 12.03 -25.23
N VAL A 40 18.75 11.31 -24.26
CA VAL A 40 19.09 11.91 -22.93
C VAL A 40 20.48 12.57 -22.87
N LYS A 41 21.35 12.39 -23.87
CA LYS A 41 22.71 12.97 -23.83
C LYS A 41 22.76 14.48 -24.16
N ARG A 42 21.75 15.04 -24.83
CA ARG A 42 21.76 16.45 -25.29
C ARG A 42 21.13 17.48 -24.31
N PRO A 43 20.07 17.18 -23.52
CA PRO A 43 19.50 18.18 -22.60
C PRO A 43 20.30 18.31 -21.30
N LEU A 44 20.92 17.24 -20.79
CA LEU A 44 21.68 17.28 -19.54
C LEU A 44 22.96 18.11 -19.68
N ALA A 45 23.66 18.01 -20.83
CA ALA A 45 24.84 18.80 -21.13
C ALA A 45 24.53 20.31 -21.28
N LYS A 46 23.34 20.66 -21.77
CA LYS A 46 22.88 22.06 -21.88
C LYS A 46 22.41 22.64 -20.54
N LEU A 47 21.80 21.83 -19.67
CA LEU A 47 21.46 22.22 -18.30
C LEU A 47 22.70 22.37 -17.43
N LEU A 48 23.66 21.46 -17.54
CA LEU A 48 24.95 21.56 -16.85
C LEU A 48 25.78 22.73 -17.37
N SER A 49 25.83 22.98 -18.68
CA SER A 49 26.53 24.15 -19.23
C SER A 49 25.83 25.46 -18.87
N GLY A 50 24.49 25.49 -18.80
CA GLY A 50 23.72 26.64 -18.31
C GLY A 50 23.96 26.93 -16.83
N ALA A 51 24.01 25.89 -15.98
CA ALA A 51 24.31 26.04 -14.55
C ALA A 51 25.77 26.47 -14.31
N VAL A 52 26.73 25.93 -15.08
CA VAL A 52 28.15 26.32 -15.05
C VAL A 52 28.34 27.74 -15.58
N TYR A 53 27.63 28.14 -16.64
CA TYR A 53 27.65 29.51 -17.16
C TYR A 53 27.03 30.49 -16.16
N LEU A 54 25.93 30.12 -15.50
CA LEU A 54 25.30 30.95 -14.47
C LEU A 54 26.19 31.11 -13.23
N THR A 55 26.88 30.04 -12.79
CA THR A 55 27.86 30.11 -11.71
C THR A 55 29.10 30.89 -12.11
N LEU A 56 29.59 30.76 -13.35
CA LEU A 56 30.70 31.58 -13.86
C LEU A 56 30.32 33.06 -14.00
N VAL A 57 29.10 33.39 -14.42
CA VAL A 57 28.61 34.78 -14.49
C VAL A 57 28.47 35.38 -13.08
N VAL A 58 28.02 34.60 -12.10
CA VAL A 58 27.97 35.01 -10.69
C VAL A 58 29.37 35.21 -10.09
N LEU A 59 30.35 34.38 -10.47
CA LEU A 59 31.74 34.47 -10.00
C LEU A 59 32.59 35.53 -10.72
N THR A 60 32.22 35.93 -11.95
CA THR A 60 32.97 36.90 -12.77
C THR A 60 32.38 38.31 -12.82
N PHE A 61 31.21 38.55 -12.19
CA PHE A 61 30.71 39.92 -12.02
C PHE A 61 31.68 40.68 -11.10
N PRO A 62 32.33 41.75 -11.60
CA PRO A 62 33.39 42.42 -10.85
C PRO A 62 32.81 42.98 -9.56
N PHE A 63 33.48 42.66 -8.48
CA PHE A 63 33.24 43.06 -7.09
C PHE A 63 33.40 44.59 -6.90
N ARG A 64 32.63 45.40 -7.65
CA ARG A 64 32.57 46.86 -7.50
C ARG A 64 31.45 47.19 -6.51
N TRP A 65 31.84 47.32 -5.25
CA TRP A 65 31.03 47.67 -4.07
C TRP A 65 30.42 49.09 -4.12
N ARG A 66 29.65 49.42 -5.16
CA ARG A 66 28.78 50.61 -5.23
C ARG A 66 27.43 50.30 -5.88
N LEU A 67 26.83 49.17 -5.53
CA LEU A 67 25.47 48.83 -5.96
C LEU A 67 24.45 49.30 -4.92
N ARG A 68 23.41 50.00 -5.38
CA ARG A 68 22.24 50.45 -4.58
C ARG A 68 21.66 49.26 -3.79
N PRO A 69 21.10 49.45 -2.58
CA PRO A 69 20.65 48.36 -1.71
C PRO A 69 19.70 47.35 -2.39
N ARG A 70 18.82 47.79 -3.29
CA ARG A 70 17.95 46.92 -4.11
C ARG A 70 18.73 45.93 -5.01
N SER A 71 19.87 46.34 -5.56
CA SER A 71 20.70 45.48 -6.41
C SER A 71 21.46 44.43 -5.60
N ARG A 72 21.79 44.69 -4.34
CA ARG A 72 22.41 43.70 -3.44
C ARG A 72 21.45 42.57 -3.08
N ILE A 73 20.19 42.90 -2.80
CA ILE A 73 19.14 41.90 -2.53
C ILE A 73 18.94 41.00 -3.75
N PHE A 74 18.88 41.57 -4.95
CA PHE A 74 18.74 40.78 -6.18
C PHE A 74 19.92 39.85 -6.43
N CYS A 75 21.16 40.33 -6.23
CA CYS A 75 22.36 39.47 -6.31
C CYS A 75 22.33 38.34 -5.28
N LEU A 76 21.93 38.61 -4.03
CA LEU A 76 21.78 37.59 -3.00
C LEU A 76 20.73 36.54 -3.39
N LEU A 77 19.57 36.96 -3.90
CA LEU A 77 18.53 36.03 -4.38
C LEU A 77 19.05 35.15 -5.53
N HIS A 78 19.85 35.69 -6.45
CA HIS A 78 20.43 34.91 -7.56
C HIS A 78 21.45 33.89 -7.06
N ILE A 79 22.30 34.27 -6.10
CA ILE A 79 23.26 33.37 -5.47
C ILE A 79 22.52 32.24 -4.73
N LEU A 80 21.49 32.58 -3.96
CA LEU A 80 20.68 31.60 -3.23
C LEU A 80 19.95 30.63 -4.18
N LEU A 81 19.35 31.15 -5.26
CA LEU A 81 18.70 30.32 -6.27
C LEU A 81 19.72 29.41 -6.99
N GLY A 82 20.88 29.94 -7.36
CA GLY A 82 21.96 29.15 -7.96
C GLY A 82 22.48 28.06 -7.03
N ALA A 83 22.66 28.36 -5.75
CA ALA A 83 23.06 27.39 -4.73
C ALA A 83 21.99 26.31 -4.51
N LEU A 84 20.70 26.68 -4.49
CA LEU A 84 19.59 25.74 -4.40
C LEU A 84 19.53 24.81 -5.61
N LEU A 85 19.65 25.34 -6.83
CA LEU A 85 19.70 24.53 -8.06
C LEU A 85 20.90 23.60 -8.06
N ALA A 86 22.09 24.09 -7.65
CA ALA A 86 23.27 23.25 -7.52
C ALA A 86 23.04 22.13 -6.50
N LEU A 87 22.46 22.42 -5.33
CA LEU A 87 22.14 21.42 -4.31
C LEU A 87 21.17 20.36 -4.85
N ILE A 88 20.12 20.76 -5.58
CA ILE A 88 19.16 19.85 -6.21
C ILE A 88 19.87 18.94 -7.21
N CYS A 89 20.66 19.51 -8.12
CA CYS A 89 21.38 18.75 -9.14
C CYS A 89 22.42 17.80 -8.54
N LEU A 90 23.21 18.26 -7.58
CA LEU A 90 24.25 17.45 -6.93
C LEU A 90 23.62 16.31 -6.12
N THR A 91 22.52 16.56 -5.40
CA THR A 91 21.78 15.52 -4.68
C THR A 91 21.24 14.46 -5.63
N GLY A 92 20.57 14.89 -6.71
CA GLY A 92 20.03 13.98 -7.71
C GLY A 92 21.07 13.11 -8.43
N LEU A 93 22.31 13.60 -8.53
CA LEU A 93 23.40 12.90 -9.23
C LEU A 93 24.20 11.98 -8.30
N PHE A 94 24.58 12.45 -7.12
CA PHE A 94 25.56 11.77 -6.26
C PHE A 94 24.94 11.07 -5.06
N TRP A 95 23.80 11.54 -4.58
CA TRP A 95 23.12 11.02 -3.38
C TRP A 95 21.66 10.65 -3.61
N PRO A 96 21.33 9.87 -4.66
CA PRO A 96 19.98 9.35 -4.84
C PRO A 96 19.60 8.36 -3.74
N SER A 97 18.32 8.35 -3.36
CA SER A 97 17.74 7.49 -2.33
C SER A 97 17.33 6.13 -2.91
N TYR A 98 17.69 5.02 -2.26
CA TYR A 98 17.23 3.67 -2.64
C TYR A 98 17.46 3.31 -4.12
N THR A 99 18.52 3.81 -4.75
CA THR A 99 18.90 3.43 -6.13
C THR A 99 20.12 2.51 -6.20
N ARG A 100 20.85 2.34 -5.10
CA ARG A 100 21.99 1.42 -5.00
C ARG A 100 21.49 0.15 -4.34
N LEU A 101 21.28 -0.89 -5.14
CA LEU A 101 20.76 -2.15 -4.64
C LEU A 101 21.80 -2.85 -3.74
N PRO A 102 21.38 -3.53 -2.67
CA PRO A 102 22.26 -4.43 -1.94
C PRO A 102 22.82 -5.53 -2.87
N PRO A 103 24.02 -6.08 -2.62
CA PRO A 103 24.65 -7.05 -3.54
C PRO A 103 23.77 -8.26 -3.90
N HIS A 104 23.02 -8.79 -2.93
CA HIS A 104 22.15 -9.94 -3.16
C HIS A 104 20.92 -9.61 -4.03
N TYR A 105 20.42 -8.37 -3.99
CA TYR A 105 19.38 -7.88 -4.92
C TYR A 105 19.92 -7.81 -6.35
N GLU A 106 21.17 -7.37 -6.53
CA GLU A 106 21.84 -7.34 -7.84
C GLU A 106 22.06 -8.77 -8.37
N THR A 107 22.51 -9.70 -7.51
CA THR A 107 22.66 -11.11 -7.88
C THR A 107 21.34 -11.70 -8.38
N LEU A 108 20.25 -11.52 -7.65
CA LEU A 108 18.92 -11.98 -8.08
C LEU A 108 18.52 -11.37 -9.42
N ARG A 109 18.70 -10.06 -9.60
CA ARG A 109 18.36 -9.35 -10.84
C ARG A 109 19.19 -9.88 -12.03
N THR A 110 20.50 -10.02 -11.87
CA THR A 110 21.38 -10.56 -12.91
C THR A 110 20.98 -11.98 -13.28
N GLN A 111 20.66 -12.81 -12.29
CA GLN A 111 20.22 -14.18 -12.53
C GLN A 111 18.95 -14.23 -13.38
N VAL A 112 17.91 -13.47 -13.00
CA VAL A 112 16.64 -13.40 -13.72
C VAL A 112 16.82 -12.87 -15.15
N GLN A 113 17.77 -11.94 -15.36
CA GLN A 113 18.08 -11.39 -16.68
C GLN A 113 18.93 -12.32 -17.56
N SER A 114 19.75 -13.17 -16.95
CA SER A 114 20.70 -14.04 -17.65
C SER A 114 20.10 -15.35 -18.20
N SER A 115 18.87 -15.67 -17.81
CA SER A 115 18.21 -16.93 -18.11
C SER A 115 16.76 -16.70 -18.49
N SER A 116 16.26 -17.51 -19.43
CA SER A 116 14.83 -17.62 -19.75
C SER A 116 14.19 -18.86 -19.13
N ALA A 117 14.90 -19.55 -18.23
CA ALA A 117 14.34 -20.71 -17.55
C ALA A 117 13.18 -20.28 -16.63
N HIS A 118 12.16 -21.14 -16.57
CA HIS A 118 11.06 -21.00 -15.61
C HIS A 118 11.59 -21.25 -14.20
N GLY A 119 11.08 -20.51 -13.21
CA GLY A 119 11.55 -20.62 -11.82
C GLY A 119 12.91 -19.94 -11.54
N ARG A 120 13.47 -19.21 -12.50
CA ARG A 120 14.77 -18.53 -12.37
C ARG A 120 14.86 -17.52 -11.22
N GLY A 121 13.74 -17.03 -10.70
CA GLY A 121 13.68 -16.10 -9.57
C GLY A 121 13.53 -16.77 -8.20
N ASN A 122 13.26 -18.08 -8.16
CA ASN A 122 12.91 -18.84 -6.95
C ASN A 122 13.89 -20.01 -6.74
N VAL A 123 15.15 -19.69 -6.42
CA VAL A 123 16.26 -20.67 -6.32
C VAL A 123 16.06 -21.76 -5.28
N HIS A 124 15.21 -21.50 -4.28
CA HIS A 124 14.91 -22.44 -3.20
C HIS A 124 13.60 -23.20 -3.42
N ASN A 125 12.94 -23.02 -4.58
CA ASN A 125 11.66 -23.65 -4.90
C ASN A 125 10.59 -23.46 -3.81
N GLN A 126 10.56 -22.28 -3.17
CA GLN A 126 9.57 -21.96 -2.16
C GLN A 126 8.17 -21.95 -2.78
N LYS A 127 7.18 -22.51 -2.07
CA LYS A 127 5.77 -22.50 -2.48
C LYS A 127 5.15 -21.15 -2.15
N VAL A 128 4.67 -20.45 -3.17
CA VAL A 128 4.10 -19.09 -3.07
C VAL A 128 2.61 -19.14 -3.40
N TYR A 129 1.79 -18.73 -2.45
CA TYR A 129 0.37 -18.46 -2.66
C TYR A 129 0.22 -16.98 -3.02
N ILE A 130 -0.34 -16.67 -4.19
CA ILE A 130 -0.62 -15.30 -4.62
C ILE A 130 -2.13 -15.06 -4.47
N ALA A 131 -2.51 -14.07 -3.69
CA ALA A 131 -3.90 -13.64 -3.49
C ALA A 131 -4.10 -12.24 -4.07
N ALA A 132 -5.21 -12.02 -4.77
CA ALA A 132 -5.61 -10.69 -5.23
C ALA A 132 -7.12 -10.50 -5.10
N VAL A 133 -7.52 -9.27 -4.75
CA VAL A 133 -8.92 -8.83 -4.84
C VAL A 133 -9.00 -7.73 -5.88
N LEU A 134 -9.82 -7.92 -6.90
CA LEU A 134 -9.92 -6.99 -8.03
C LEU A 134 -11.31 -6.39 -8.16
N TYR A 135 -11.33 -5.17 -8.64
CA TYR A 135 -12.47 -4.50 -9.23
C TYR A 135 -11.99 -3.80 -10.50
N ASP A 136 -12.38 -4.30 -11.67
CA ASP A 136 -11.84 -3.91 -12.97
C ASP A 136 -12.96 -3.77 -14.01
N PRO A 137 -13.88 -2.80 -13.86
CA PRO A 137 -15.05 -2.68 -14.71
C PRO A 137 -14.73 -2.44 -16.19
N GLN A 138 -13.54 -1.89 -16.45
CA GLN A 138 -13.05 -1.62 -17.81
C GLN A 138 -12.13 -2.74 -18.35
N GLY A 139 -11.86 -3.78 -17.56
CA GLY A 139 -10.98 -4.89 -17.94
C GLY A 139 -9.51 -4.50 -18.19
N GLN A 140 -9.09 -3.32 -17.73
CA GLN A 140 -7.77 -2.74 -18.03
C GLN A 140 -6.66 -3.29 -17.15
N LEU A 141 -6.98 -3.76 -15.95
CA LEU A 141 -6.00 -4.40 -15.08
C LEU A 141 -5.71 -5.81 -15.58
N ALA A 142 -6.76 -6.63 -15.72
CA ALA A 142 -6.63 -8.03 -16.10
C ALA A 142 -6.10 -8.21 -17.54
N SER A 143 -6.54 -7.38 -18.49
CA SER A 143 -6.06 -7.43 -19.89
C SER A 143 -4.82 -6.56 -20.15
N GLY A 144 -4.31 -5.87 -19.13
CA GLY A 144 -3.25 -4.89 -19.29
C GLY A 144 -1.99 -5.23 -18.52
N ARG A 145 -1.24 -4.17 -18.15
CA ARG A 145 0.09 -4.28 -17.55
C ARG A 145 0.12 -5.08 -16.25
N TRP A 146 -0.96 -5.06 -15.48
CA TRP A 146 -1.06 -5.83 -14.23
C TRP A 146 -1.12 -7.32 -14.53
N GLY A 147 -2.00 -7.75 -15.44
CA GLY A 147 -2.10 -9.13 -15.90
C GLY A 147 -0.79 -9.64 -16.51
N ASP A 148 -0.18 -8.85 -17.42
CA ASP A 148 1.11 -9.19 -18.04
C ASP A 148 2.24 -9.37 -17.02
N ALA A 149 2.29 -8.51 -16.00
CA ALA A 149 3.29 -8.59 -14.94
C ALA A 149 3.04 -9.80 -14.03
N LEU A 150 1.78 -10.14 -13.74
CA LEU A 150 1.42 -11.33 -12.98
C LEU A 150 1.86 -12.61 -13.70
N LEU A 151 1.61 -12.73 -15.02
CA LEU A 151 2.02 -13.89 -15.81
C LEU A 151 3.56 -14.04 -15.82
N GLN A 152 4.29 -12.94 -16.00
CA GLN A 152 5.75 -12.93 -15.91
C GLN A 152 6.25 -13.31 -14.52
N LEU A 153 5.58 -12.86 -13.46
CA LEU A 153 5.93 -13.23 -12.09
C LEU A 153 5.76 -14.74 -11.86
N ILE A 154 4.65 -15.32 -12.32
CA ILE A 154 4.39 -16.77 -12.22
C ILE A 154 5.50 -17.57 -12.93
N GLU A 155 5.85 -17.18 -14.15
CA GLU A 155 6.95 -17.80 -14.91
C GLU A 155 8.29 -17.70 -14.15
N MET A 156 8.61 -16.53 -13.59
CA MET A 156 9.84 -16.31 -12.83
C MET A 156 9.89 -17.12 -11.52
N LEU A 157 8.76 -17.32 -10.85
CA LEU A 157 8.63 -18.14 -9.64
C LEU A 157 8.63 -19.64 -9.94
N GLY A 158 8.26 -20.01 -11.17
CA GLY A 158 8.07 -21.38 -11.63
C GLY A 158 6.65 -21.85 -11.31
N GLU A 159 5.91 -22.25 -12.32
CA GLU A 159 4.48 -22.56 -12.26
C GLU A 159 4.13 -23.59 -11.18
N GLN A 160 4.97 -24.61 -11.04
CA GLN A 160 4.82 -25.69 -10.06
C GLN A 160 4.96 -25.22 -8.61
N ASN A 161 5.48 -24.03 -8.39
CA ASN A 161 5.69 -23.43 -7.07
C ASN A 161 4.64 -22.37 -6.73
N VAL A 162 3.71 -22.08 -7.63
CA VAL A 162 2.73 -21.02 -7.45
C VAL A 162 1.31 -21.56 -7.38
N TYR A 163 0.52 -20.99 -6.48
CA TYR A 163 -0.93 -21.06 -6.53
C TYR A 163 -1.49 -19.63 -6.62
N LEU A 164 -2.37 -19.37 -7.58
CA LEU A 164 -2.98 -18.07 -7.78
C LEU A 164 -4.45 -18.10 -7.35
N SER A 165 -4.84 -17.22 -6.43
CA SER A 165 -6.24 -16.95 -6.13
C SER A 165 -6.59 -15.49 -6.43
N ILE A 166 -7.55 -15.29 -7.33
CA ILE A 166 -8.11 -13.98 -7.63
C ILE A 166 -9.60 -14.03 -7.28
N TYR A 167 -10.02 -13.11 -6.43
CA TYR A 167 -11.42 -12.85 -6.16
C TYR A 167 -11.80 -11.49 -6.77
N GLU A 168 -12.76 -11.50 -7.68
CA GLU A 168 -13.29 -10.31 -8.32
C GLU A 168 -14.77 -10.17 -7.96
N ASN A 169 -15.20 -8.94 -7.68
CA ASN A 169 -16.56 -8.63 -7.28
C ASN A 169 -17.08 -7.39 -8.00
N ASN A 170 -18.19 -7.54 -8.74
CA ASN A 170 -18.96 -6.49 -9.42
C ASN A 170 -18.31 -5.78 -10.63
N SER A 171 -17.32 -6.34 -11.32
CA SER A 171 -16.68 -5.69 -12.49
C SER A 171 -17.50 -5.73 -13.78
N GLY A 172 -18.73 -6.28 -13.74
CA GLY A 172 -19.60 -6.38 -14.91
C GLY A 172 -19.02 -7.20 -16.06
N GLU A 173 -19.73 -7.24 -17.19
CA GLU A 173 -19.40 -8.15 -18.30
C GLU A 173 -18.00 -7.91 -18.89
N THR A 174 -17.57 -6.65 -19.00
CA THR A 174 -16.26 -6.31 -19.59
C THR A 174 -15.12 -6.77 -18.69
N GLY A 175 -15.20 -6.49 -17.39
CA GLY A 175 -14.22 -6.96 -16.41
C GLY A 175 -14.19 -8.48 -16.27
N GLU A 176 -15.36 -9.12 -16.27
CA GLU A 176 -15.49 -10.57 -16.26
C GLU A 176 -14.81 -11.23 -17.46
N ASN A 177 -15.02 -10.68 -18.66
CA ASN A 177 -14.40 -11.20 -19.89
C ASN A 177 -12.88 -11.02 -19.88
N ALA A 178 -12.39 -9.88 -19.39
CA ALA A 178 -10.96 -9.63 -19.19
C ALA A 178 -10.35 -10.62 -18.20
N LEU A 179 -11.03 -10.89 -17.09
CA LEU A 179 -10.58 -11.85 -16.08
C LEU A 179 -10.56 -13.29 -16.60
N ARG A 180 -11.56 -13.69 -17.39
CA ARG A 180 -11.59 -15.00 -18.08
C ARG A 180 -10.40 -15.14 -19.04
N HIS A 181 -10.12 -14.11 -19.85
CA HIS A 181 -8.98 -14.12 -20.76
C HIS A 181 -7.64 -14.18 -20.02
N LEU A 182 -7.51 -13.51 -18.87
CA LEU A 182 -6.34 -13.66 -18.01
C LEU A 182 -6.22 -15.11 -17.51
N ALA A 183 -7.32 -15.69 -17.02
CA ALA A 183 -7.36 -17.06 -16.51
C ALA A 183 -6.94 -18.10 -17.56
N ASP A 184 -7.33 -17.93 -18.83
CA ASP A 184 -6.92 -18.80 -19.95
C ASP A 184 -5.40 -18.80 -20.18
N ASN A 185 -4.71 -17.73 -19.78
CA ASN A 185 -3.26 -17.58 -19.92
C ASN A 185 -2.47 -17.97 -18.65
N VAL A 186 -3.15 -18.21 -17.52
CA VAL A 186 -2.49 -18.61 -16.26
C VAL A 186 -2.02 -20.06 -16.36
N THR A 187 -0.72 -20.26 -16.14
CA THR A 187 -0.06 -21.57 -16.29
C THR A 187 0.10 -22.35 -14.99
N CYS A 188 -0.12 -21.72 -13.84
CA CYS A 188 -0.06 -22.36 -12.51
C CYS A 188 -1.44 -22.82 -12.03
N ASN A 189 -1.46 -23.61 -10.95
CA ASN A 189 -2.72 -23.97 -10.28
C ASN A 189 -3.41 -22.70 -9.76
N ASN A 190 -4.73 -22.61 -9.90
CA ASN A 190 -5.43 -21.37 -9.59
C ASN A 190 -6.90 -21.55 -9.19
N THR A 191 -7.45 -20.50 -8.58
CA THR A 191 -8.88 -20.27 -8.40
C THR A 191 -9.16 -18.81 -8.67
N ILE A 192 -9.75 -18.55 -9.82
CA ILE A 192 -10.10 -17.21 -10.29
C ILE A 192 -11.62 -17.14 -10.35
N ILE A 193 -12.20 -16.33 -9.47
CA ILE A 193 -13.66 -16.24 -9.29
C ILE A 193 -14.09 -14.80 -9.56
N SER A 194 -15.14 -14.66 -10.36
CA SER A 194 -15.95 -13.45 -10.45
C SER A 194 -17.28 -13.71 -9.75
N GLU A 195 -17.63 -12.90 -8.77
CA GLU A 195 -18.89 -12.96 -8.04
C GLU A 195 -19.67 -11.65 -8.23
N PRO A 196 -20.53 -11.57 -9.26
CA PRO A 196 -21.45 -10.45 -9.38
C PRO A 196 -22.49 -10.51 -8.26
N GLY A 197 -22.62 -9.42 -7.51
CA GLY A 197 -23.63 -9.27 -6.47
C GLY A 197 -23.36 -10.10 -5.22
N LEU A 198 -22.14 -10.01 -4.67
CA LEU A 198 -21.80 -10.61 -3.36
C LEU A 198 -22.94 -10.40 -2.36
N SER A 199 -23.46 -11.52 -1.85
CA SER A 199 -24.51 -11.49 -0.83
C SER A 199 -23.98 -10.85 0.45
N LEU A 200 -24.53 -9.68 0.80
CA LEU A 200 -24.18 -8.99 2.04
C LEU A 200 -24.78 -9.66 3.28
N ARG A 201 -25.73 -10.59 3.12
CA ARG A 201 -26.49 -11.21 4.22
C ARG A 201 -25.60 -11.88 5.26
N ASP A 202 -24.49 -12.47 4.81
CA ASP A 202 -23.56 -13.22 5.66
C ASP A 202 -22.47 -12.33 6.27
N ILE A 203 -22.45 -11.04 5.91
CA ILE A 203 -21.53 -10.04 6.47
C ILE A 203 -22.19 -9.41 7.71
N PRO A 204 -21.46 -9.22 8.83
CA PRO A 204 -21.99 -8.58 10.02
C PRO A 204 -22.63 -7.21 9.73
N HIS A 205 -23.87 -7.04 10.16
CA HIS A 205 -24.57 -5.74 10.12
C HIS A 205 -24.57 -5.10 11.51
N VAL A 206 -24.32 -3.80 11.56
CA VAL A 206 -24.40 -2.99 12.78
C VAL A 206 -25.57 -2.02 12.71
N THR A 207 -26.19 -1.74 13.85
CA THR A 207 -27.23 -0.72 13.96
C THR A 207 -26.59 0.65 14.15
N ILE A 208 -26.64 1.50 13.12
CA ILE A 208 -26.12 2.87 13.16
C ILE A 208 -27.00 3.79 14.01
N PRO A 209 -26.52 4.99 14.43
CA PRO A 209 -27.29 5.86 15.33
C PRO A 209 -28.70 6.24 14.82
N THR A 210 -28.94 6.18 13.52
CA THR A 210 -30.27 6.39 12.91
C THR A 210 -31.24 5.21 13.12
N GLY A 211 -30.77 4.08 13.63
CA GLY A 211 -31.51 2.82 13.78
C GLY A 211 -31.43 1.87 12.59
N GLU A 212 -30.87 2.32 11.46
CA GLU A 212 -30.69 1.49 10.27
C GLU A 212 -29.64 0.39 10.50
N LYS A 213 -29.83 -0.78 9.89
CA LYS A 213 -28.82 -1.85 9.90
C LYS A 213 -27.98 -1.73 8.64
N ARG A 214 -26.65 -1.62 8.81
CA ARG A 214 -25.71 -1.43 7.71
C ARG A 214 -24.46 -2.28 7.89
N VAL A 215 -23.84 -2.66 6.78
CA VAL A 215 -22.53 -3.33 6.78
C VAL A 215 -21.43 -2.29 6.96
N ARG A 216 -20.50 -2.49 7.90
CA ARG A 216 -19.34 -1.60 8.04
C ARG A 216 -18.37 -1.85 6.88
N ARG A 217 -17.73 -0.77 6.42
CA ARG A 217 -16.71 -0.81 5.36
C ARG A 217 -15.65 -1.87 5.61
N ILE A 218 -15.10 -1.92 6.83
CA ILE A 218 -14.01 -2.84 7.17
C ILE A 218 -14.49 -4.30 7.22
N ASP A 219 -15.72 -4.58 7.66
CA ASP A 219 -16.28 -5.94 7.62
C ASP A 219 -16.41 -6.43 6.16
N TYR A 220 -16.88 -5.57 5.27
CA TYR A 220 -16.94 -5.87 3.83
C TYR A 220 -15.55 -6.10 3.23
N LEU A 221 -14.58 -5.21 3.51
CA LEU A 221 -13.21 -5.35 3.01
C LEU A 221 -12.52 -6.61 3.55
N ALA A 222 -12.75 -6.96 4.81
CA ALA A 222 -12.24 -8.20 5.39
C ALA A 222 -12.83 -9.43 4.70
N GLU A 223 -14.15 -9.43 4.44
CA GLU A 223 -14.83 -10.54 3.76
C GLU A 223 -14.25 -10.78 2.35
N VAL A 224 -14.17 -9.74 1.50
CA VAL A 224 -13.65 -9.91 0.14
C VAL A 224 -12.19 -10.37 0.13
N ARG A 225 -11.39 -9.97 1.14
CA ARG A 225 -10.02 -10.49 1.27
C ARG A 225 -9.98 -11.94 1.70
N ASN A 226 -10.85 -12.34 2.62
CA ASN A 226 -10.96 -13.73 3.05
C ASN A 226 -11.43 -14.64 1.92
N ARG A 227 -12.28 -14.17 0.99
CA ARG A 227 -12.65 -14.92 -0.23
C ARG A 227 -11.43 -15.30 -1.07
N ALA A 228 -10.47 -14.38 -1.25
CA ALA A 228 -9.21 -14.66 -1.95
C ALA A 228 -8.25 -15.58 -1.16
N LEU A 229 -8.47 -15.78 0.14
CA LEU A 229 -7.69 -16.73 0.95
C LEU A 229 -8.40 -18.09 1.14
N GLN A 230 -9.69 -18.18 0.82
CA GLN A 230 -10.50 -19.37 1.06
C GLN A 230 -9.90 -20.67 0.47
N PRO A 231 -9.23 -20.67 -0.70
CA PRO A 231 -8.59 -21.89 -1.19
C PRO A 231 -7.48 -22.46 -0.29
N LEU A 232 -6.91 -21.67 0.64
CA LEU A 232 -5.95 -22.17 1.64
C LEU A 232 -6.59 -23.15 2.63
N ASP A 233 -7.90 -23.04 2.90
CA ASP A 233 -8.59 -23.87 3.90
C ASP A 233 -8.62 -25.35 3.53
N THR A 234 -8.62 -25.64 2.24
CA THR A 234 -8.67 -27.02 1.70
C THR A 234 -7.37 -27.43 1.00
N ALA A 235 -6.37 -26.56 1.00
CA ALA A 235 -5.08 -26.80 0.36
C ALA A 235 -4.38 -28.01 0.99
N GLN A 236 -3.93 -28.93 0.13
CA GLN A 236 -3.14 -30.09 0.54
C GLN A 236 -1.63 -29.80 0.55
N VAL A 237 -1.24 -28.61 0.08
CA VAL A 237 0.14 -28.14 -0.02
C VAL A 237 0.35 -27.08 1.04
N THR A 238 1.47 -27.18 1.77
CA THR A 238 1.92 -26.11 2.65
C THR A 238 2.69 -25.07 1.85
N TYR A 239 2.25 -23.81 1.94
CA TYR A 239 2.92 -22.68 1.32
C TYR A 239 3.96 -22.07 2.26
N ASP A 240 5.07 -21.59 1.71
CA ASP A 240 6.13 -20.88 2.43
C ASP A 240 5.86 -19.37 2.49
N LYS A 241 5.18 -18.83 1.47
CA LYS A 241 4.94 -17.40 1.30
C LYS A 241 3.51 -17.13 0.83
N LEU A 242 2.89 -16.12 1.42
CA LEU A 242 1.60 -15.58 0.99
C LEU A 242 1.86 -14.16 0.46
N LEU A 243 1.74 -13.97 -0.85
CA LEU A 243 1.82 -12.66 -1.51
C LEU A 243 0.41 -12.13 -1.76
N TYR A 244 0.08 -11.00 -1.18
CA TYR A 244 -1.16 -10.28 -1.45
C TYR A 244 -0.88 -9.11 -2.39
N LEU A 245 -1.60 -9.06 -3.51
CA LEU A 245 -1.47 -8.04 -4.56
C LEU A 245 -2.77 -7.23 -4.68
N ASN A 246 -2.65 -5.91 -4.62
CA ASN A 246 -3.71 -4.99 -5.04
C ASN A 246 -3.60 -4.69 -6.55
N ASP A 247 -4.46 -3.79 -7.02
CA ASP A 247 -4.53 -3.16 -8.35
C ASP A 247 -3.39 -2.16 -8.65
N VAL A 248 -2.17 -2.47 -8.22
CA VAL A 248 -1.00 -1.61 -8.43
C VAL A 248 -0.17 -2.03 -9.63
N ILE A 249 0.47 -1.07 -10.31
CA ILE A 249 1.52 -1.36 -11.29
C ILE A 249 2.81 -1.71 -10.54
N PHE A 250 3.41 -2.86 -10.87
CA PHE A 250 4.62 -3.39 -10.24
C PHE A 250 5.60 -3.97 -11.28
N ASP A 251 6.87 -4.13 -10.87
CA ASP A 251 7.89 -4.89 -11.62
C ASP A 251 8.02 -6.30 -11.01
N PRO A 252 7.84 -7.38 -11.79
CA PRO A 252 7.97 -8.77 -11.31
C PRO A 252 9.30 -9.06 -10.60
N VAL A 253 10.41 -8.44 -11.03
CA VAL A 253 11.72 -8.60 -10.39
C VAL A 253 11.75 -7.98 -9.00
N GLU A 254 11.07 -6.85 -8.80
CA GLU A 254 10.96 -6.23 -7.48
C GLU A 254 10.07 -7.06 -6.54
N VAL A 255 9.10 -7.82 -7.06
CA VAL A 255 8.33 -8.79 -6.25
C VAL A 255 9.21 -9.93 -5.75
N LEU A 256 10.08 -10.48 -6.59
CA LEU A 256 11.06 -11.50 -6.16
C LEU A 256 11.99 -10.96 -5.08
N GLN A 257 12.41 -9.70 -5.21
CA GLN A 257 13.22 -9.01 -4.21
C GLN A 257 12.47 -8.82 -2.88
N LEU A 258 11.17 -8.50 -2.94
CA LEU A 258 10.30 -8.43 -1.76
C LEU A 258 10.27 -9.79 -1.05
N LEU A 259 9.99 -10.85 -1.81
CA LEU A 259 9.81 -12.22 -1.32
C LEU A 259 11.09 -12.83 -0.76
N PHE A 260 12.21 -12.70 -1.46
CA PHE A 260 13.41 -13.52 -1.21
C PHE A 260 14.65 -12.74 -0.79
N CYS A 261 14.65 -11.40 -0.84
CA CYS A 261 15.83 -10.62 -0.45
C CYS A 261 15.65 -9.83 0.85
N THR A 262 14.43 -9.40 1.18
CA THR A 262 14.23 -8.49 2.32
C THR A 262 14.67 -9.11 3.65
N ASN A 263 15.50 -8.39 4.40
CA ASN A 263 16.01 -8.83 5.71
C ASN A 263 16.65 -10.24 5.63
N ALA A 264 17.40 -10.53 4.57
CA ALA A 264 18.06 -11.81 4.39
C ALA A 264 19.09 -12.08 5.50
N ASP A 265 19.10 -13.33 6.00
CA ASP A 265 20.11 -13.80 6.95
C ASP A 265 21.48 -14.03 6.29
N SER A 266 22.45 -14.55 7.04
CA SER A 266 23.79 -14.86 6.52
C SER A 266 23.80 -15.94 5.43
N ASN A 267 22.73 -16.73 5.30
CA ASN A 267 22.57 -17.74 4.27
C ASN A 267 21.81 -17.21 3.04
N GLY A 268 21.40 -15.93 3.05
CA GLY A 268 20.63 -15.32 1.97
C GLY A 268 19.13 -15.63 2.02
N VAL A 269 18.62 -16.16 3.13
CA VAL A 269 17.18 -16.48 3.27
C VAL A 269 16.47 -15.30 3.91
N ALA A 270 15.47 -14.75 3.23
CA ALA A 270 14.65 -13.65 3.74
C ALA A 270 13.96 -13.99 5.07
N GLN A 271 14.04 -13.07 6.05
CA GLN A 271 13.52 -13.26 7.41
C GLN A 271 12.46 -12.21 7.77
N TYR A 272 11.18 -12.55 7.67
CA TYR A 272 10.10 -11.66 8.07
C TYR A 272 8.85 -12.46 8.46
N ARG A 273 7.99 -11.84 9.27
CA ARG A 273 6.60 -12.30 9.40
C ARG A 273 5.70 -11.65 8.35
N ALA A 274 6.03 -10.41 7.98
CA ALA A 274 5.40 -9.66 6.91
C ALA A 274 6.38 -8.64 6.31
N VAL A 275 6.28 -8.38 5.02
CA VAL A 275 7.02 -7.33 4.33
C VAL A 275 6.17 -6.66 3.26
N CYS A 276 6.11 -5.33 3.24
CA CYS A 276 5.33 -4.58 2.26
C CYS A 276 6.21 -3.78 1.31
N ALA A 277 5.72 -3.59 0.08
CA ALA A 277 6.25 -2.57 -0.82
C ALA A 277 5.91 -1.15 -0.31
N VAL A 278 6.35 -0.14 -1.06
CA VAL A 278 5.91 1.25 -0.85
C VAL A 278 5.08 1.69 -2.04
N ASP A 279 3.84 2.09 -1.80
CA ASP A 279 2.90 2.50 -2.84
C ASP A 279 2.76 4.02 -2.99
N PHE A 280 2.43 4.42 -4.21
CA PHE A 280 2.39 5.82 -4.60
C PHE A 280 1.13 6.13 -5.41
N SER A 281 0.34 7.10 -4.93
CA SER A 281 -0.77 7.66 -5.73
C SER A 281 -0.24 8.58 -6.83
N ASN A 282 0.84 9.29 -6.54
CA ASN A 282 1.58 10.10 -7.50
C ASN A 282 3.09 9.95 -7.25
N PRO A 283 3.97 10.41 -8.17
CA PRO A 283 5.40 10.11 -8.10
C PRO A 283 6.15 10.47 -6.80
N PHE A 284 5.57 11.29 -5.93
CA PHE A 284 6.17 11.68 -4.65
C PHE A 284 5.27 11.44 -3.42
N LYS A 285 3.97 11.16 -3.63
CA LYS A 285 2.98 11.01 -2.56
C LYS A 285 2.78 9.53 -2.22
N PHE A 286 3.26 9.13 -1.04
CA PHE A 286 2.97 7.84 -0.41
C PHE A 286 1.46 7.69 -0.15
N TYR A 287 0.91 6.54 -0.51
CA TYR A 287 -0.54 6.32 -0.49
C TYR A 287 -1.02 5.70 0.82
N ASP A 288 -0.44 4.56 1.22
CA ASP A 288 -0.94 3.73 2.32
C ASP A 288 -0.64 4.27 3.73
N SER A 289 -1.14 5.47 4.02
CA SER A 289 -1.09 6.08 5.35
C SER A 289 -2.09 5.46 6.35
N TYR A 290 -3.11 4.76 5.85
CA TYR A 290 -4.18 4.22 6.69
C TYR A 290 -3.74 2.94 7.40
N ALA A 291 -3.17 1.96 6.70
CA ALA A 291 -2.71 0.71 7.30
C ALA A 291 -1.29 0.80 7.89
N THR A 292 -0.46 1.71 7.38
CA THR A 292 0.95 1.81 7.80
C THR A 292 1.11 2.49 9.16
N ARG A 293 1.85 1.82 10.05
CA ARG A 293 2.22 2.32 11.38
C ARG A 293 3.70 2.10 11.61
N ASP A 294 4.37 3.09 12.18
CA ASP A 294 5.78 2.99 12.53
C ASP A 294 6.00 1.89 13.59
N TYR A 295 7.26 1.61 13.91
CA TYR A 295 7.61 0.52 14.82
C TYR A 295 6.96 0.63 16.21
N GLU A 296 6.66 1.84 16.68
CA GLU A 296 5.98 2.10 17.96
C GLU A 296 4.47 2.31 17.81
N GLY A 297 3.92 2.06 16.63
CA GLY A 297 2.50 2.19 16.32
C GLY A 297 2.02 3.61 16.00
N TYR A 298 2.91 4.59 15.81
CA TYR A 298 2.49 5.92 15.36
C TYR A 298 2.04 5.88 13.89
N GLY A 299 1.08 6.73 13.55
CA GLY A 299 0.76 7.01 12.15
C GLY A 299 1.95 7.65 11.40
N VAL A 300 1.94 7.55 10.08
CA VAL A 300 2.89 8.27 9.24
C VAL A 300 2.67 9.79 9.33
N GLY A 301 3.70 10.55 8.96
CA GLY A 301 3.63 12.01 8.85
C GLY A 301 3.12 12.46 7.48
N MET A 302 3.63 13.61 7.03
CA MET A 302 3.40 14.09 5.68
C MET A 302 3.73 13.00 4.65
N PRO A 303 2.92 12.83 3.59
CA PRO A 303 2.95 11.66 2.70
C PRO A 303 4.06 11.76 1.65
N PHE A 304 5.23 12.28 2.00
CA PHE A 304 6.43 12.27 1.15
C PHE A 304 7.63 11.86 1.99
N PHE A 305 8.71 11.43 1.33
CA PHE A 305 9.90 10.91 2.00
C PHE A 305 10.40 11.83 3.13
N PRO A 306 10.72 11.33 4.33
CA PRO A 306 10.87 9.90 4.73
C PRO A 306 9.59 9.19 5.22
N TRP A 307 8.42 9.78 5.00
CA TRP A 307 7.09 9.28 5.43
C TRP A 307 6.87 9.26 6.94
N PHE A 308 7.75 8.61 7.71
CA PHE A 308 7.66 8.51 9.17
C PHE A 308 8.14 9.77 9.89
N THR A 309 7.50 10.09 11.00
CA THR A 309 7.83 11.25 11.85
C THR A 309 9.03 10.95 12.75
N SER A 310 9.46 11.96 13.53
CA SER A 310 10.46 11.81 14.59
C SER A 310 9.86 11.54 15.98
N ALA A 311 8.56 11.19 16.05
CA ALA A 311 7.91 10.86 17.32
C ALA A 311 8.46 9.58 17.95
N GLY A 312 8.32 9.47 19.28
CA GLY A 312 8.88 8.36 20.05
C GLY A 312 10.40 8.23 19.91
N ALA A 313 10.86 7.00 19.78
CA ALA A 313 12.22 6.68 19.41
C ALA A 313 12.49 6.89 17.91
N GLY A 314 11.51 7.05 17.03
CA GLY A 314 11.71 7.39 15.61
C GLY A 314 12.51 6.35 14.81
N GLU A 315 12.36 5.06 15.15
CA GLU A 315 13.14 3.96 14.57
C GLU A 315 12.90 3.76 13.08
N SER A 316 11.64 3.72 12.65
CA SER A 316 11.27 3.55 11.24
C SER A 316 11.83 4.69 10.39
N ARG A 317 11.77 5.94 10.89
CA ARG A 317 12.36 7.10 10.21
C ARG A 317 13.87 6.95 10.06
N ARG A 318 14.58 6.52 11.11
CA ARG A 318 16.03 6.27 11.03
C ARG A 318 16.36 5.16 10.03
N ASP A 319 15.57 4.10 10.02
CA ASP A 319 15.77 2.99 9.09
C ASP A 319 15.58 3.44 7.63
N VAL A 320 14.58 4.28 7.33
CA VAL A 320 14.38 4.90 6.00
C VAL A 320 15.57 5.79 5.62
N LEU A 321 16.00 6.68 6.53
CA LEU A 321 17.11 7.59 6.28
C LEU A 321 18.46 6.86 6.13
N ALA A 322 18.58 5.66 6.73
CA ALA A 322 19.72 4.77 6.62
C ALA A 322 19.67 3.86 5.38
N GLU A 323 18.66 4.01 4.51
CA GLU A 323 18.47 3.23 3.28
C GLU A 323 18.38 1.72 3.50
N LYS A 324 17.80 1.28 4.62
CA LYS A 324 17.58 -0.14 4.89
C LYS A 324 16.48 -0.72 3.99
N ASP A 325 16.67 -1.94 3.53
CA ASP A 325 15.66 -2.77 2.86
C ASP A 325 14.58 -3.28 3.85
N ALA A 326 14.96 -3.44 5.12
CA ALA A 326 14.11 -3.88 6.21
C ALA A 326 13.78 -2.72 7.17
N VAL A 327 12.95 -1.77 6.72
CA VAL A 327 12.46 -0.69 7.58
C VAL A 327 11.47 -1.27 8.58
N ARG A 328 11.80 -1.24 9.88
CA ARG A 328 10.93 -1.81 10.91
C ARG A 328 9.64 -1.03 11.02
N VAL A 329 8.51 -1.73 10.99
CA VAL A 329 7.16 -1.17 11.13
C VAL A 329 6.32 -2.08 12.01
N ARG A 330 5.25 -1.54 12.60
CA ARG A 330 4.28 -2.36 13.31
C ARG A 330 3.23 -2.94 12.35
N SER A 331 2.90 -2.21 11.29
CA SER A 331 2.02 -2.66 10.20
C SER A 331 2.30 -1.88 8.90
N CYS A 332 1.94 -2.48 7.77
CA CYS A 332 1.97 -1.86 6.44
C CYS A 332 1.07 -2.65 5.48
N TRP A 333 0.77 -2.10 4.30
CA TRP A 333 0.17 -2.86 3.20
C TRP A 333 0.84 -2.53 1.86
N GLY A 334 0.99 -1.23 1.58
CA GLY A 334 1.84 -0.72 0.51
C GLY A 334 1.52 -1.25 -0.89
N GLY A 335 0.25 -1.56 -1.17
CA GLY A 335 -0.23 -2.10 -2.44
C GLY A 335 0.17 -3.54 -2.75
N MET A 336 1.18 -4.07 -2.05
CA MET A 336 1.72 -5.41 -2.19
C MET A 336 2.42 -5.80 -0.90
N VAL A 337 2.01 -6.93 -0.30
CA VAL A 337 2.58 -7.45 0.94
C VAL A 337 2.85 -8.94 0.83
N ALA A 338 3.98 -9.39 1.36
CA ALA A 338 4.30 -10.79 1.53
C ALA A 338 4.29 -11.16 3.02
N PHE A 339 3.58 -12.21 3.39
CA PHE A 339 3.60 -12.80 4.71
C PHE A 339 4.33 -14.14 4.71
N ASP A 340 4.83 -14.53 5.89
CA ASP A 340 5.08 -15.95 6.11
C ASP A 340 3.74 -16.69 6.12
N ALA A 341 3.56 -17.63 5.18
CA ALA A 341 2.26 -18.26 4.99
C ALA A 341 1.87 -19.18 6.14
N ALA A 342 2.78 -19.57 7.04
CA ALA A 342 2.45 -20.44 8.17
C ALA A 342 1.37 -19.83 9.09
N TYR A 343 1.29 -18.50 9.17
CA TYR A 343 0.26 -17.80 9.96
C TYR A 343 -1.16 -17.93 9.38
N PHE A 344 -1.29 -18.28 8.10
CA PHE A 344 -2.56 -18.31 7.36
C PHE A 344 -3.05 -19.73 7.08
N GLN A 345 -2.37 -20.73 7.63
CA GLN A 345 -2.60 -22.15 7.37
C GLN A 345 -2.81 -22.91 8.71
N GLY A 346 -3.58 -23.99 8.65
CA GLY A 346 -3.85 -24.86 9.81
C GLY A 346 -5.00 -24.38 10.71
N PRO A 347 -5.22 -25.03 11.88
CA PRO A 347 -6.43 -24.85 12.69
C PRO A 347 -6.60 -23.46 13.31
N ALA A 348 -5.52 -22.67 13.40
CA ALA A 348 -5.52 -21.31 13.95
C ALA A 348 -5.09 -20.29 12.89
N ALA A 349 -5.44 -20.56 11.63
CA ALA A 349 -5.14 -19.69 10.51
C ALA A 349 -5.76 -18.29 10.70
N ILE A 350 -4.92 -17.26 10.55
CA ILE A 350 -5.35 -15.87 10.61
C ILE A 350 -6.16 -15.52 9.38
N ARG A 351 -7.24 -14.76 9.58
CA ARG A 351 -8.10 -14.21 8.54
C ARG A 351 -8.29 -12.72 8.79
N PHE A 352 -8.60 -11.97 7.75
CA PHE A 352 -8.92 -10.55 7.89
C PHE A 352 -10.19 -10.38 8.71
N ARG A 353 -10.24 -9.31 9.51
CA ARG A 353 -11.39 -8.96 10.35
C ARG A 353 -11.44 -7.45 10.56
N ALA A 354 -12.59 -6.97 11.02
CA ALA A 354 -12.74 -5.63 11.56
C ALA A 354 -12.49 -5.60 13.09
N ASP A 355 -12.31 -4.40 13.63
CA ASP A 355 -12.38 -4.18 15.08
C ASP A 355 -13.81 -4.47 15.58
N SER A 356 -13.93 -4.98 16.81
CA SER A 356 -15.22 -5.26 17.43
C SER A 356 -16.04 -4.02 17.80
N GLU A 357 -15.38 -2.88 18.02
CA GLU A 357 -16.07 -1.65 18.36
C GLU A 357 -16.54 -0.91 17.10
N MET A 358 -17.79 -0.46 17.16
CA MET A 358 -18.48 0.21 16.09
C MET A 358 -17.81 1.51 15.58
N PHE A 359 -17.35 2.39 16.47
CA PHE A 359 -16.77 3.70 16.11
C PHE A 359 -15.23 3.72 16.16
N TRP A 360 -14.61 2.54 16.08
CA TRP A 360 -13.19 2.40 15.86
C TRP A 360 -12.93 1.89 14.45
N ASP A 361 -12.71 2.83 13.53
CA ASP A 361 -12.39 2.53 12.16
C ASP A 361 -10.89 2.20 12.06
N ALA A 362 -10.61 0.91 11.95
CA ALA A 362 -9.27 0.34 11.85
C ALA A 362 -9.16 -0.51 10.59
N SER A 363 -8.12 -0.26 9.79
CA SER A 363 -7.89 -1.01 8.56
C SER A 363 -7.67 -2.50 8.86
N GLU A 364 -8.40 -3.37 8.16
CA GLU A 364 -8.19 -4.81 8.15
C GLU A 364 -6.76 -5.18 7.71
N CYS A 365 -6.15 -4.36 6.84
CA CYS A 365 -4.75 -4.50 6.42
C CYS A 365 -3.75 -4.21 7.55
N CYS A 366 -4.12 -3.38 8.53
CA CYS A 366 -3.31 -3.20 9.73
C CYS A 366 -3.62 -4.28 10.77
N ILE A 367 -4.89 -4.61 10.97
CA ILE A 367 -5.34 -5.58 11.97
C ILE A 367 -4.70 -6.95 11.73
N VAL A 368 -4.57 -7.39 10.46
CA VAL A 368 -3.91 -8.66 10.16
C VAL A 368 -2.47 -8.71 10.67
N HIS A 369 -1.74 -7.59 10.70
CA HIS A 369 -0.40 -7.52 11.30
C HIS A 369 -0.45 -7.66 12.82
N ALA A 370 -1.45 -7.05 13.48
CA ALA A 370 -1.66 -7.21 14.92
C ALA A 370 -1.94 -8.67 15.28
N ASP A 371 -2.75 -9.35 14.47
CA ASP A 371 -3.09 -10.76 14.65
C ASP A 371 -1.88 -11.66 14.42
N VAL A 372 -1.10 -11.45 13.35
CA VAL A 372 0.17 -12.15 13.10
C VAL A 372 1.17 -11.93 14.24
N GLN A 373 1.25 -10.71 14.78
CA GLN A 373 2.14 -10.39 15.92
C GLN A 373 1.69 -11.07 17.22
N SER A 374 0.39 -11.28 17.41
CA SER A 374 -0.19 -11.86 18.63
C SER A 374 -0.28 -13.38 18.57
N ALA A 375 -0.20 -13.97 17.38
CA ALA A 375 -0.20 -15.40 17.19
C ALA A 375 1.04 -16.05 17.81
N LYS A 376 0.86 -17.31 18.26
CA LYS A 376 2.00 -18.11 18.74
C LYS A 376 2.94 -18.37 17.56
N PRO A 377 4.23 -18.06 17.69
CA PRO A 377 5.18 -18.30 16.60
C PRO A 377 5.27 -19.80 16.32
N VAL A 378 5.26 -20.17 15.04
CA VAL A 378 5.37 -21.57 14.61
C VAL A 378 6.80 -22.09 14.80
N THR A 379 7.80 -21.19 14.72
CA THR A 379 9.22 -21.50 14.90
C THR A 379 9.94 -20.39 15.68
N ASP A 380 11.06 -20.71 16.32
CA ASP A 380 11.94 -19.73 16.99
C ASP A 380 12.45 -18.64 16.05
N GLN A 381 12.58 -18.96 14.76
CA GLN A 381 13.01 -18.02 13.73
C GLN A 381 11.91 -16.98 13.45
N LEU A 382 10.65 -17.42 13.33
CA LEU A 382 9.50 -16.55 13.19
C LEU A 382 9.23 -15.70 14.44
N GLN A 383 9.57 -16.22 15.62
CA GLN A 383 9.50 -15.45 16.85
C GLN A 383 10.42 -14.22 16.82
N ARG A 384 11.57 -14.31 16.15
CA ARG A 384 12.56 -13.23 16.05
C ARG A 384 12.35 -12.32 14.83
N SER A 385 11.58 -12.75 13.84
CA SER A 385 11.34 -11.96 12.62
C SER A 385 10.29 -10.87 12.85
N GLY A 386 10.48 -9.69 12.27
CA GLY A 386 9.56 -8.55 12.40
C GLY A 386 8.68 -8.34 11.16
N SER A 387 7.84 -7.29 11.22
CA SER A 387 7.19 -6.71 10.05
C SER A 387 8.06 -5.58 9.48
N TYR A 388 8.21 -5.55 8.16
CA TYR A 388 9.06 -4.58 7.48
C TYR A 388 8.37 -3.90 6.32
N MET A 389 8.79 -2.68 6.02
CA MET A 389 8.51 -2.00 4.76
C MET A 389 9.80 -2.00 3.95
N ASN A 390 9.73 -2.28 2.64
CA ASN A 390 10.90 -2.32 1.76
C ASN A 390 10.87 -1.19 0.72
N PRO A 391 11.59 -0.08 0.94
CA PRO A 391 11.57 1.06 0.02
C PRO A 391 12.33 0.87 -1.29
N PHE A 392 13.05 -0.24 -1.47
CA PHE A 392 13.61 -0.62 -2.78
C PHE A 392 12.51 -1.07 -3.74
N VAL A 393 11.46 -1.71 -3.22
CA VAL A 393 10.30 -2.23 -3.96
C VAL A 393 9.21 -1.16 -3.96
N ARG A 394 8.93 -0.56 -5.11
CA ARG A 394 7.93 0.52 -5.19
C ARG A 394 6.91 0.28 -6.27
N VAL A 395 5.66 0.47 -5.91
CA VAL A 395 4.50 0.25 -6.77
C VAL A 395 3.68 1.54 -6.90
N ALA A 396 2.81 1.64 -7.89
CA ALA A 396 1.94 2.80 -8.03
C ALA A 396 0.60 2.47 -8.69
N TYR A 397 -0.42 3.27 -8.38
CA TYR A 397 -1.78 3.10 -8.91
C TYR A 397 -1.96 3.57 -10.37
N SER A 398 -0.92 4.12 -10.99
CA SER A 398 -0.94 4.44 -12.41
C SER A 398 0.42 4.22 -13.08
N ALA A 399 0.39 3.84 -14.36
CA ALA A 399 1.59 3.63 -15.17
C ALA A 399 2.48 4.89 -15.21
N ARG A 400 1.85 6.07 -15.29
CA ARG A 400 2.54 7.35 -15.23
C ARG A 400 3.26 7.51 -13.90
N SER A 401 2.58 7.34 -12.77
CA SER A 401 3.19 7.44 -11.45
C SER A 401 4.37 6.48 -11.31
N HIS A 402 4.18 5.20 -11.68
CA HIS A 402 5.19 4.15 -11.64
C HIS A 402 6.46 4.53 -12.42
N SER A 403 6.31 5.00 -13.67
CA SER A 403 7.45 5.39 -14.52
C SER A 403 8.31 6.53 -13.95
N TRP A 404 7.73 7.39 -13.11
CA TRP A 404 8.44 8.53 -12.52
C TRP A 404 9.13 8.19 -11.19
N LEU A 405 8.80 7.07 -10.54
CA LEU A 405 9.33 6.71 -9.22
C LEU A 405 10.86 6.65 -9.20
N TRP A 406 11.49 6.13 -10.26
CA TRP A 406 12.94 6.10 -10.36
C TRP A 406 13.57 7.51 -10.39
N THR A 407 12.87 8.47 -10.99
CA THR A 407 13.34 9.86 -11.08
C THR A 407 13.17 10.58 -9.74
N THR A 408 12.04 10.38 -9.06
CA THR A 408 11.74 11.08 -7.80
C THR A 408 12.63 10.62 -6.65
N ARG A 409 13.00 9.32 -6.60
CA ARG A 409 14.03 8.75 -5.71
C ARG A 409 15.31 9.60 -5.63
N ARG A 410 15.70 10.22 -6.73
CA ARG A 410 16.95 11.00 -6.82
C ARG A 410 16.96 12.22 -5.90
N PHE A 411 15.79 12.80 -5.60
CA PHE A 411 15.70 14.07 -4.89
C PHE A 411 15.22 13.93 -3.44
N GLU A 412 14.84 12.72 -3.02
CA GLU A 412 14.25 12.45 -1.71
C GLU A 412 15.09 12.91 -0.52
N LYS A 413 16.43 12.86 -0.62
CA LYS A 413 17.31 13.30 0.48
C LYS A 413 17.25 14.80 0.77
N LEU A 414 16.60 15.60 -0.07
CA LEU A 414 16.33 17.02 0.18
C LEU A 414 15.10 17.23 1.08
N TYR A 415 14.22 16.25 1.16
CA TYR A 415 12.91 16.37 1.81
C TYR A 415 12.91 16.28 3.34
N PRO A 416 13.85 15.60 4.04
CA PRO A 416 13.75 15.39 5.49
C PRO A 416 13.57 16.66 6.32
N LEU A 417 14.29 17.75 5.97
CA LEU A 417 14.18 19.02 6.70
C LEU A 417 12.80 19.67 6.53
N ALA A 418 12.28 19.68 5.29
CA ALA A 418 10.94 20.16 5.01
C ALA A 418 9.87 19.27 5.65
N HIS A 419 10.07 17.95 5.62
CA HIS A 419 9.21 16.95 6.24
C HIS A 419 9.07 17.19 7.74
N ASP A 420 10.19 17.35 8.46
CA ASP A 420 10.17 17.59 9.91
C ASP A 420 9.50 18.92 10.26
N LEU A 421 9.77 19.99 9.50
CA LEU A 421 9.11 21.28 9.69
C LEU A 421 7.59 21.17 9.49
N LEU A 422 7.17 20.60 8.35
CA LEU A 422 5.75 20.49 8.01
C LEU A 422 5.00 19.56 8.96
N ASN A 423 5.61 18.46 9.41
CA ASN A 423 5.01 17.59 10.44
C ASN A 423 4.71 18.36 11.72
N ARG A 424 5.67 19.16 12.22
CA ARG A 424 5.47 19.97 13.44
C ARG A 424 4.37 21.01 13.26
N LEU A 425 4.33 21.66 12.09
CA LEU A 425 3.30 22.66 11.80
C LEU A 425 1.90 22.05 11.65
N ALA A 426 1.81 20.85 11.11
CA ALA A 426 0.55 20.13 10.90
C ALA A 426 0.16 19.21 12.07
N GLY A 427 0.95 19.12 13.14
CA GLY A 427 0.62 18.32 14.32
C GLY A 427 0.79 16.80 14.13
N PHE A 428 1.66 16.36 13.21
CA PHE A 428 1.93 14.94 13.01
C PHE A 428 2.95 14.38 14.03
N PRO A 429 2.84 13.09 14.40
CA PRO A 429 1.74 12.18 14.04
C PRO A 429 0.48 12.53 14.84
N HIS A 430 -0.70 12.28 14.27
CA HIS A 430 -1.96 12.49 14.98
C HIS A 430 -2.02 11.60 16.22
N PHE A 431 -2.60 12.14 17.30
CA PHE A 431 -2.78 11.39 18.54
C PHE A 431 -3.74 10.22 18.32
N ASN A 432 -3.33 9.03 18.76
CA ASN A 432 -4.18 7.84 18.81
C ASN A 432 -4.23 7.39 20.28
N PRO A 433 -5.41 7.45 20.94
CA PRO A 433 -5.55 7.10 22.35
C PRO A 433 -5.29 5.61 22.63
N ARG A 434 -5.46 4.75 21.64
CA ARG A 434 -5.34 3.28 21.76
C ARG A 434 -3.99 2.72 21.35
N ARG A 435 -3.07 3.57 20.88
CA ARG A 435 -1.77 3.14 20.34
C ARG A 435 -0.97 2.28 21.33
N THR A 436 -1.04 2.64 22.60
CA THR A 436 -0.28 2.01 23.69
C THR A 436 -1.08 0.97 24.46
N GLU A 437 -2.29 0.61 24.00
CA GLU A 437 -3.06 -0.47 24.60
C GLU A 437 -2.27 -1.79 24.58
N VAL A 438 -2.29 -2.49 25.71
CA VAL A 438 -1.67 -3.81 25.86
C VAL A 438 -2.77 -4.86 25.78
N PHE A 439 -2.62 -5.81 24.87
CA PHE A 439 -3.61 -6.85 24.63
C PHE A 439 -3.99 -7.60 25.93
N GLY A 440 -5.29 -7.65 26.22
CA GLY A 440 -5.84 -8.31 27.40
C GLY A 440 -5.83 -7.48 28.69
N GLU A 441 -5.31 -6.25 28.67
CA GLU A 441 -5.41 -5.33 29.80
C GLU A 441 -6.84 -4.79 29.94
N LYS A 442 -7.32 -4.63 31.18
CA LYS A 442 -8.61 -3.99 31.45
C LYS A 442 -8.46 -2.48 31.34
N ILE A 443 -9.22 -1.87 30.46
CA ILE A 443 -9.22 -0.43 30.23
C ILE A 443 -10.63 0.13 30.29
N THR A 444 -10.71 1.39 30.70
CA THR A 444 -11.96 2.17 30.70
C THR A 444 -12.01 2.96 29.41
N ASP A 445 -13.08 2.78 28.65
CA ASP A 445 -13.23 3.41 27.33
C ASP A 445 -14.66 3.90 27.12
N SER A 446 -14.79 5.00 26.39
CA SER A 446 -16.08 5.51 25.94
C SER A 446 -16.44 4.83 24.63
N MET A 447 -17.55 4.12 24.61
CA MET A 447 -18.02 3.38 23.43
C MET A 447 -19.50 3.66 23.18
N TRP A 448 -19.88 3.64 21.90
CA TRP A 448 -21.29 3.64 21.52
C TRP A 448 -21.90 2.27 21.80
N ILE A 449 -22.98 2.26 22.58
CA ILE A 449 -23.77 1.06 22.81
C ILE A 449 -25.09 1.25 22.09
N ALA A 450 -25.35 0.40 21.10
CA ALA A 450 -26.62 0.36 20.40
C ALA A 450 -27.75 0.07 21.40
N GLY A 451 -28.86 0.79 21.28
CA GLY A 451 -30.05 0.56 22.09
C GLY A 451 -30.85 -0.63 21.58
N ASP A 452 -31.68 -1.21 22.43
CA ASP A 452 -32.57 -2.31 22.03
C ASP A 452 -33.78 -1.75 21.28
N MET A 453 -33.93 -2.16 20.01
CA MET A 453 -35.06 -1.78 19.17
C MET A 453 -36.38 -2.40 19.64
N GLY A 454 -36.35 -3.49 20.43
CA GLY A 454 -37.53 -4.08 21.05
C GLY A 454 -38.12 -3.22 22.18
N ASP A 455 -37.27 -2.47 22.88
CA ASP A 455 -37.64 -1.70 24.08
C ASP A 455 -37.66 -0.18 23.85
N ALA A 456 -37.52 0.27 22.59
CA ALA A 456 -37.47 1.68 22.19
C ALA A 456 -36.40 2.52 22.93
N VAL A 457 -35.31 1.88 23.41
CA VAL A 457 -34.21 2.56 24.07
C VAL A 457 -33.25 3.08 23.00
N PRO A 458 -32.96 4.40 22.93
CA PRO A 458 -31.99 4.92 21.99
C PRO A 458 -30.57 4.48 22.35
N GLY A 459 -29.72 4.32 21.33
CA GLY A 459 -28.29 4.11 21.54
C GLY A 459 -27.66 5.30 22.26
N ARG A 460 -26.63 5.03 23.08
CA ARG A 460 -25.95 6.06 23.87
C ARG A 460 -24.48 5.72 24.06
N VAL A 461 -23.69 6.78 24.19
CA VAL A 461 -22.29 6.66 24.61
C VAL A 461 -22.26 6.28 26.08
N GLN A 462 -21.50 5.24 26.40
CA GLN A 462 -21.27 4.80 27.77
C GLN A 462 -19.79 4.55 27.98
N THR A 463 -19.31 4.97 29.13
CA THR A 463 -18.00 4.56 29.62
C THR A 463 -18.11 3.15 30.16
N VAL A 464 -17.41 2.21 29.54
CA VAL A 464 -17.44 0.80 29.93
C VAL A 464 -16.03 0.27 30.14
N GLU A 465 -15.91 -0.74 31.00
CA GLU A 465 -14.68 -1.49 31.17
C GLU A 465 -14.63 -2.59 30.10
N ARG A 466 -13.58 -2.60 29.28
CA ARG A 466 -13.33 -3.63 28.28
C ARG A 466 -11.92 -4.17 28.38
N MET A 467 -11.69 -5.34 27.78
CA MET A 467 -10.34 -5.80 27.52
C MET A 467 -9.80 -5.08 26.28
N ALA A 468 -8.57 -4.60 26.36
CA ALA A 468 -7.84 -4.05 25.23
C ALA A 468 -7.62 -5.10 24.15
N GLY A 469 -7.94 -4.73 22.90
CA GLY A 469 -7.61 -5.50 21.71
C GLY A 469 -6.11 -5.46 21.40
N ASN A 470 -5.68 -6.23 20.42
CA ASN A 470 -4.30 -6.18 19.92
C ASN A 470 -4.11 -5.11 18.82
N ASP A 471 -5.20 -4.53 18.33
CA ASP A 471 -5.34 -3.68 17.15
C ASP A 471 -5.55 -2.18 17.45
N GLY A 472 -5.44 -1.76 18.72
CA GLY A 472 -5.64 -0.36 19.11
C GLY A 472 -4.75 0.64 18.34
N PHE A 473 -3.57 0.25 17.88
CA PHE A 473 -2.70 1.13 17.09
C PHE A 473 -3.13 1.27 15.61
N CYS A 474 -4.07 0.45 15.13
CA CYS A 474 -4.47 0.42 13.73
C CYS A 474 -5.48 1.48 13.33
N GLY A 475 -6.35 1.90 14.25
CA GLY A 475 -7.51 2.70 13.92
C GLY A 475 -7.49 4.15 14.35
N ARG A 476 -8.63 4.78 14.12
CA ARG A 476 -9.02 6.11 14.59
C ARG A 476 -10.51 6.09 14.92
N ARG A 477 -10.97 7.11 15.65
CA ARG A 477 -12.41 7.34 15.82
C ARG A 477 -13.06 7.62 14.47
N GLY A 478 -14.13 6.91 14.17
CA GLY A 478 -14.85 7.02 12.91
C GLY A 478 -15.66 5.77 12.61
N LEU A 479 -16.55 5.88 11.63
CA LEU A 479 -17.31 4.77 11.10
C LEU A 479 -17.66 5.06 9.65
N GLU A 480 -17.34 4.14 8.77
CA GLU A 480 -17.81 4.13 7.38
C GLU A 480 -18.63 2.86 7.14
N VAL A 481 -19.75 3.02 6.43
CA VAL A 481 -20.66 1.92 6.10
C VAL A 481 -20.85 1.80 4.59
N LEU A 482 -21.13 0.60 4.11
CA LEU A 482 -21.36 0.33 2.70
C LEU A 482 -22.64 1.01 2.21
N VAL A 483 -22.59 1.56 1.01
CA VAL A 483 -23.77 2.02 0.25
C VAL A 483 -24.31 0.85 -0.57
N GLU A 484 -25.37 0.19 -0.08
CA GLU A 484 -25.91 -1.02 -0.71
C GLU A 484 -26.54 -0.74 -2.08
N ASN A 485 -27.24 0.40 -2.22
CA ASN A 485 -27.89 0.81 -3.47
C ASN A 485 -27.15 2.02 -4.04
N ARG A 486 -25.99 1.75 -4.63
CA ARG A 486 -25.11 2.79 -5.15
C ARG A 486 -25.66 3.38 -6.46
N ARG A 487 -25.53 4.70 -6.61
CA ARG A 487 -25.73 5.38 -7.89
C ARG A 487 -24.39 5.48 -8.64
N PRO A 488 -24.36 5.50 -9.99
CA PRO A 488 -23.13 5.55 -10.80
C PRO A 488 -22.11 6.64 -10.39
N ASP A 489 -22.58 7.71 -9.72
CA ASP A 489 -21.74 8.83 -9.28
C ASP A 489 -21.53 8.99 -7.77
N GLN A 490 -22.09 8.10 -6.95
CA GLN A 490 -21.95 8.15 -5.50
C GLN A 490 -20.67 7.43 -5.04
N ASP A 491 -20.12 7.75 -3.86
CA ASP A 491 -19.09 6.92 -3.22
C ASP A 491 -19.70 5.55 -2.81
N GLY A 492 -18.87 4.51 -2.74
CA GLY A 492 -19.28 3.18 -2.27
C GLY A 492 -19.46 3.10 -0.75
N PHE A 493 -18.98 4.11 -0.02
CA PHE A 493 -19.05 4.17 1.44
C PHE A 493 -19.59 5.52 1.92
N ASP A 494 -20.40 5.48 2.97
CA ASP A 494 -20.90 6.67 3.67
C ASP A 494 -20.23 6.77 5.04
N SER A 495 -19.66 7.94 5.35
CA SER A 495 -19.17 8.23 6.71
C SER A 495 -20.34 8.56 7.64
N ILE A 496 -20.39 7.88 8.78
CA ILE A 496 -21.39 8.12 9.83
C ILE A 496 -20.81 9.13 10.84
N PRO A 497 -21.55 10.21 11.19
CA PRO A 497 -21.12 11.15 12.20
C PRO A 497 -20.83 10.46 13.55
N ILE A 498 -19.71 10.82 14.17
CA ILE A 498 -19.34 10.33 15.50
C ILE A 498 -20.33 10.92 16.52
N PRO A 499 -20.98 10.10 17.37
CA PRO A 499 -21.87 10.59 18.41
C PRO A 499 -21.16 11.49 19.43
N ASP A 500 -21.85 12.52 19.92
CA ASP A 500 -21.33 13.43 20.94
C ASP A 500 -20.88 12.66 22.20
N GLY A 501 -19.68 12.98 22.70
CA GLY A 501 -19.08 12.34 23.88
C GLY A 501 -18.15 11.15 23.59
N LEU A 502 -17.93 10.82 22.31
CA LEU A 502 -16.87 9.91 21.83
C LEU A 502 -15.66 10.71 21.33
N ASP A 503 -15.02 11.44 22.24
CA ASP A 503 -13.78 12.20 21.96
C ASP A 503 -12.52 11.36 22.20
#